data_AF-A0A960LH33-F1
#
_entry.id   AF-A0A960LH33-F1
#
_cell.length_a   1.000
_cell.length_b   1.000
_cell.length_c   1.000
_cell.angle_alpha   90.00
_cell.angle_beta   90.00
_cell.angle_gamma   90.00
#
_symmetry.space_group_name_H-M   'P 1'
#
loop_
_entity.id
_entity.type
_entity.pdbx_description
1 polymer ?
#
loop_
_entity_poly.entity_id
_entity_poly.type
_entity_poly.pdbx_seq_one_letter_code
_entity_poly.pdbx_strand_id
1 'polypeptide(L)'
;MENLPKNTTPMKPVHLAILLAILVLGVVNLLAGLGIIGGNSGGNDGGGWEYRVVTPVEMDSFGFKVIAEEEGIKPDAENKMEIPREKATSEAMLSKALGSLAKEGFEPVSVSLNGLYIFRRAK
;
A
#
# COMPACT_ATOMS: atom_id res chain seq x y z
N MET A 1 29.17 -31.12 53.05
CA MET A 1 28.95 -30.19 51.92
C MET A 1 29.33 -30.94 50.66
N GLU A 2 28.31 -31.40 49.93
CA GLU A 2 28.43 -32.29 48.78
C GLU A 2 28.72 -31.44 47.53
N ASN A 3 29.90 -31.61 46.93
CA ASN A 3 30.27 -30.93 45.69
C ASN A 3 29.65 -31.69 44.51
N LEU A 4 28.60 -31.10 43.93
CA LEU A 4 28.01 -31.58 42.67
C LEU A 4 29.02 -31.42 41.52
N PRO A 5 29.27 -32.47 40.70
CA PRO A 5 30.11 -32.35 39.53
C PRO A 5 29.40 -31.52 38.45
N LYS A 6 30.03 -30.40 38.04
CA LYS A 6 29.66 -29.68 36.81
C LYS A 6 29.97 -30.57 35.61
N ASN A 7 28.97 -31.30 35.13
CA ASN A 7 29.05 -31.99 33.85
C ASN A 7 28.83 -30.99 32.71
N THR A 8 29.86 -30.23 32.38
CA THR A 8 29.97 -29.61 31.06
C THR A 8 30.65 -30.62 30.15
N THR A 9 29.86 -31.48 29.53
CA THR A 9 30.36 -32.31 28.43
C THR A 9 30.79 -31.37 27.29
N PRO A 10 32.04 -31.41 26.81
CA PRO A 10 32.47 -30.57 25.71
C PRO A 10 31.66 -30.91 24.46
N MET A 11 30.99 -29.92 23.87
CA MET A 11 30.29 -30.14 22.60
C MET A 11 31.30 -30.62 21.57
N LYS A 12 31.12 -31.84 21.07
CA LYS A 12 31.94 -32.37 19.98
C LYS A 12 31.82 -31.43 18.77
N PRO A 13 32.90 -31.18 18.01
CA PRO A 13 32.89 -30.25 16.88
C PRO A 13 31.80 -30.56 15.84
N VAL A 14 31.38 -31.82 15.75
CA VAL A 14 30.25 -32.28 14.94
C VAL A 14 28.92 -31.64 15.35
N HIS A 15 28.66 -31.47 16.65
CA HIS A 15 27.42 -30.84 17.12
C HIS A 15 27.41 -29.33 16.81
N LEU A 16 28.56 -28.67 16.93
CA LEU A 16 28.70 -27.27 16.55
C LEU A 16 28.48 -27.09 15.05
N ALA A 17 29.03 -27.97 14.21
CA ALA A 17 28.85 -27.94 12.77
C ALA A 17 27.37 -28.13 12.35
N ILE A 18 26.66 -29.07 12.98
CA ILE A 18 25.23 -29.30 12.72
C ILE A 18 24.40 -28.07 13.10
N LEU A 19 24.69 -27.46 14.26
CA LEU A 19 23.94 -26.30 14.74
C LEU A 19 24.15 -25.08 13.83
N LEU A 20 25.37 -24.88 13.33
CA LEU A 20 25.70 -23.85 12.35
C LEU A 20 25.00 -24.09 11.00
N ALA A 21 24.94 -25.34 10.52
CA ALA A 21 24.25 -25.66 9.27
C ALA A 21 22.75 -25.36 9.34
N ILE A 22 22.10 -25.70 10.46
CA ILE A 22 20.67 -25.41 10.68
C ILE A 22 20.45 -23.88 10.76
N LEU A 23 21.32 -23.16 11.46
CA LEU A 23 21.24 -21.70 11.56
C LEU A 23 21.35 -21.05 10.17
N VAL A 24 22.30 -21.48 9.35
CA VAL A 24 22.49 -20.96 7.98
C VAL A 24 21.27 -21.25 7.11
N LEU A 25 20.72 -22.47 7.15
CA LEU A 25 19.49 -22.81 6.42
C LEU A 25 18.30 -21.94 6.87
N GLY A 26 18.16 -21.71 8.18
CA GLY A 26 17.12 -20.84 8.72
C GLY A 26 17.24 -19.40 8.25
N VAL A 27 18.45 -18.85 8.26
CA VAL A 27 18.73 -17.49 7.78
C VAL A 27 18.49 -17.38 6.27
N VAL A 28 18.93 -18.35 5.48
CA VAL A 28 18.70 -18.36 4.02
C VAL A 28 17.21 -18.44 3.70
N ASN A 29 16.45 -19.29 4.39
CA ASN A 29 15.00 -19.40 4.19
C ASN A 29 14.26 -18.11 4.61
N LEU A 30 14.67 -17.49 5.71
CA LEU A 30 14.10 -16.22 6.16
C LEU A 30 14.37 -15.11 5.14
N LEU A 31 15.61 -15.00 4.66
CA LEU A 31 16.01 -13.99 3.69
C LEU A 31 15.43 -14.26 2.29
N ALA A 32 15.16 -15.52 1.93
CA ALA A 32 14.42 -15.88 0.73
C ALA A 32 12.93 -15.51 0.86
N GLY A 33 12.30 -15.77 2.00
CA GLY A 33 10.91 -15.36 2.28
C GLY A 33 10.73 -13.84 2.36
N LEU A 34 11.77 -13.11 2.75
CA LEU A 34 11.81 -11.64 2.73
C LEU A 34 12.24 -11.05 1.38
N GLY A 35 12.55 -11.89 0.37
CA GLY A 35 12.92 -11.44 -0.98
C GLY A 35 14.32 -10.84 -1.11
N ILE A 36 15.20 -11.03 -0.12
CA ILE A 36 16.54 -10.41 -0.05
C ILE A 36 17.59 -11.22 -0.83
N ILE A 37 17.46 -12.55 -0.86
CA ILE A 37 18.41 -13.45 -1.55
C ILE A 37 17.96 -13.80 -2.98
N GLY A 38 16.70 -13.54 -3.32
CA GLY A 38 16.14 -13.72 -4.66
C GLY A 38 16.32 -12.48 -5.53
N GLY A 39 17.55 -12.17 -5.93
CA GLY A 39 17.80 -11.13 -6.92
C GLY A 39 17.13 -11.45 -8.25
N ASN A 40 15.99 -10.81 -8.53
CA ASN A 40 15.58 -10.35 -9.85
C ASN A 40 15.49 -11.39 -11.01
N SER A 41 14.81 -12.53 -10.79
CA SER A 41 14.20 -13.28 -11.90
C SER A 41 12.81 -12.71 -12.20
N GLY A 42 12.76 -11.75 -13.10
CA GLY A 42 11.51 -11.28 -13.70
C GLY A 42 10.86 -12.36 -14.56
N GLY A 43 9.52 -12.34 -14.61
CA GLY A 43 8.76 -13.06 -15.63
C GLY A 43 7.42 -13.61 -15.15
N ASN A 44 6.42 -12.74 -14.98
CA ASN A 44 5.15 -12.97 -15.67
C ASN A 44 4.45 -11.62 -15.88
N ASP A 45 4.51 -11.11 -17.11
CA ASP A 45 3.54 -10.15 -17.60
C ASP A 45 2.13 -10.73 -17.40
N GLY A 46 1.35 -10.03 -16.58
CA GLY A 46 0.01 -10.45 -16.17
C GLY A 46 -0.61 -9.46 -15.20
N GLY A 47 -0.59 -8.17 -15.55
CA GLY A 47 -1.30 -7.12 -14.81
C GLY A 47 -0.61 -6.71 -13.52
N GLY A 48 0.46 -5.92 -13.62
CA GLY A 48 0.92 -5.15 -12.46
C GLY A 48 -0.17 -4.17 -12.05
N TRP A 49 -0.47 -4.06 -10.76
CA TRP A 49 -1.42 -3.08 -10.25
C TRP A 49 -0.68 -1.82 -9.81
N GLU A 50 -1.06 -0.66 -10.33
CA GLU A 50 -0.69 0.65 -9.79
C GLU A 50 -1.68 1.04 -8.69
N TYR A 51 -1.18 1.38 -7.51
CA TYR A 51 -2.01 1.80 -6.38
C TYR A 51 -1.91 3.32 -6.16
N ARG A 52 -3.04 3.95 -5.88
CA ARG A 52 -3.13 5.36 -5.49
C ARG A 52 -3.88 5.47 -4.17
N VAL A 53 -3.32 6.22 -3.24
CA VAL A 53 -3.97 6.58 -1.97
C VAL A 53 -4.45 8.01 -2.08
N VAL A 54 -5.70 8.26 -1.70
CA VAL A 54 -6.36 9.57 -1.80
C VAL A 54 -6.94 9.93 -0.44
N THR A 55 -6.65 11.13 0.03
CA THR A 55 -7.20 11.70 1.27
C THR A 55 -8.64 12.18 1.08
N PRO A 56 -9.43 12.35 2.15
CA PRO A 56 -10.76 12.94 2.06
C PRO A 56 -10.80 14.30 1.35
N VAL A 57 -9.81 15.16 1.61
CA VAL A 57 -9.71 16.50 0.99
C VAL A 57 -9.44 16.42 -0.51
N GLU A 58 -8.62 15.46 -0.94
CA GLU A 58 -8.39 15.21 -2.36
C GLU A 58 -9.63 14.63 -3.05
N MET A 59 -10.38 13.75 -2.39
CA MET A 59 -11.67 13.26 -2.89
C MET A 59 -12.65 14.41 -3.12
N ASP A 60 -12.78 15.31 -2.15
CA ASP A 60 -13.62 16.51 -2.30
C ASP A 60 -13.12 17.37 -3.46
N SER A 61 -11.81 17.55 -3.61
CA SER A 61 -11.23 18.31 -4.72
C SER A 61 -11.59 17.72 -6.09
N PHE A 62 -11.58 16.38 -6.22
CA PHE A 62 -12.04 15.71 -7.45
C PHE A 62 -13.54 15.96 -7.71
N GLY A 63 -14.37 15.83 -6.68
CA GLY A 63 -15.81 16.09 -6.79
C GLY A 63 -16.11 17.53 -7.23
N PHE A 64 -15.46 18.51 -6.60
CA PHE A 64 -15.62 19.93 -6.92
C PHE A 64 -15.16 20.24 -8.34
N LYS A 65 -14.03 19.67 -8.78
CA LYS A 65 -13.54 19.86 -10.14
C LYS A 65 -14.55 19.37 -11.17
N VAL A 66 -15.15 18.19 -10.96
CA VAL A 66 -16.17 17.65 -11.89
C VAL A 66 -17.41 18.54 -11.92
N ILE A 67 -17.88 19.03 -10.76
CA ILE A 67 -19.03 19.96 -10.72
C ILE A 67 -18.71 21.26 -11.44
N ALA A 68 -17.52 21.83 -11.19
CA ALA A 68 -17.08 23.05 -11.86
C ALA A 68 -17.03 22.88 -13.38
N GLU A 69 -16.50 21.75 -13.86
CA GLU A 69 -16.49 21.41 -15.29
C GLU A 69 -17.90 21.27 -15.88
N GLU A 70 -18.82 20.61 -15.17
CA GLU A 70 -20.21 20.44 -15.61
C GLU A 70 -21.00 21.75 -15.65
N GLU A 71 -20.78 22.63 -14.68
CA GLU A 71 -21.46 23.93 -14.57
C GLU A 71 -20.73 25.04 -15.36
N GLY A 72 -19.60 24.71 -16.01
CA GLY A 72 -18.80 25.67 -16.78
C GLY A 72 -18.12 26.75 -15.92
N ILE A 73 -17.94 26.49 -14.62
CA ILE A 73 -17.34 27.41 -13.65
C ILE A 73 -15.82 27.39 -13.86
N LYS A 74 -15.24 28.57 -14.11
CA LYS A 74 -13.80 28.75 -14.24
C LYS A 74 -13.23 29.40 -12.98
N PRO A 75 -11.96 29.13 -12.64
CA PRO A 75 -11.28 29.85 -11.58
C PRO A 75 -11.26 31.35 -11.88
N ASP A 76 -11.49 32.16 -10.85
CA ASP A 76 -11.33 33.61 -10.93
C ASP A 76 -9.84 34.02 -10.94
N ALA A 77 -9.58 35.33 -10.88
CA ALA A 77 -8.22 35.87 -10.86
C ALA A 77 -7.40 35.46 -9.61
N GLU A 78 -8.05 35.00 -8.55
CA GLU A 78 -7.44 34.49 -7.32
C GLU A 78 -7.41 32.96 -7.27
N ASN A 79 -7.73 32.30 -8.39
CA ASN A 79 -7.82 30.85 -8.52
C ASN A 79 -8.88 30.22 -7.59
N LYS A 80 -9.94 30.96 -7.27
CA LYS A 80 -11.11 30.50 -6.49
C LYS A 80 -12.25 30.15 -7.43
N MET A 81 -13.10 29.23 -6.99
CA MET A 81 -14.31 28.81 -7.70
C MET A 81 -15.49 28.82 -6.73
N GLU A 82 -16.59 29.46 -7.13
CA GLU A 82 -17.84 29.43 -6.38
C GLU A 82 -18.73 28.32 -6.91
N ILE A 83 -18.79 27.21 -6.18
CA ILE A 83 -19.61 26.06 -6.56
C ILE A 83 -20.96 26.13 -5.84
N PRO A 84 -22.10 26.03 -6.55
CA PRO A 84 -23.42 26.02 -5.94
C PRO A 84 -23.56 24.90 -4.90
N ARG A 85 -23.95 25.24 -3.67
CA ARG A 85 -24.03 24.27 -2.57
C ARG A 85 -25.02 23.14 -2.83
N GLU A 86 -26.15 23.44 -3.46
CA GLU A 86 -27.14 22.45 -3.91
C GLU A 86 -26.58 21.38 -4.85
N LYS A 87 -25.48 21.66 -5.56
CA LYS A 87 -24.81 20.72 -6.46
C LYS A 87 -23.70 19.94 -5.77
N ALA A 88 -23.15 20.46 -4.68
CA ALA A 88 -22.03 19.91 -3.92
C ALA A 88 -22.49 19.15 -2.65
N THR A 89 -23.52 18.32 -2.77
CA THR A 89 -23.92 17.42 -1.67
C THR A 89 -22.89 16.32 -1.48
N SER A 90 -22.70 15.82 -0.25
CA SER A 90 -21.71 14.76 0.04
C SER A 90 -21.88 13.52 -0.84
N GLU A 91 -23.12 13.14 -1.14
CA GLU A 91 -23.42 12.00 -2.04
C GLU A 91 -23.03 12.28 -3.49
N ALA A 92 -23.36 13.46 -4.00
CA ALA A 92 -22.99 13.87 -5.36
C ALA A 92 -21.48 13.99 -5.51
N MET A 93 -20.81 14.57 -4.51
CA MET A 93 -19.36 14.76 -4.46
C MET A 93 -18.60 13.45 -4.52
N LEU A 94 -18.95 12.49 -3.66
CA LEU A 94 -18.31 11.19 -3.64
C LEU A 94 -18.51 10.46 -4.97
N SER A 95 -19.75 10.46 -5.48
CA SER A 95 -20.09 9.80 -6.75
C SER A 95 -19.30 10.38 -7.92
N LYS A 96 -19.17 11.71 -7.99
CA LYS A 96 -18.39 12.41 -9.02
C LYS A 96 -16.90 12.17 -8.89
N ALA A 97 -16.37 12.20 -7.67
CA ALA A 97 -14.96 11.92 -7.41
C ALA A 97 -14.58 10.49 -7.81
N LEU A 98 -15.39 9.50 -7.42
CA LEU A 98 -15.22 8.11 -7.84
C LEU A 98 -15.31 7.96 -9.37
N GLY A 99 -16.27 8.64 -10.01
CA GLY A 99 -16.40 8.65 -11.46
C GLY A 99 -15.19 9.26 -12.17
N SER A 100 -14.60 10.33 -11.61
CA SER A 100 -13.37 10.93 -12.15
C SER A 100 -12.20 9.95 -12.11
N LEU A 101 -12.02 9.26 -10.98
CA LEU A 101 -10.95 8.27 -10.83
C LEU A 101 -11.17 7.04 -11.71
N ALA A 102 -12.43 6.60 -11.88
CA ALA A 102 -12.77 5.52 -12.79
C ALA A 102 -12.43 5.87 -14.26
N LYS A 103 -12.61 7.12 -14.68
CA LYS A 103 -12.18 7.59 -16.02
C LYS A 103 -10.65 7.53 -16.20
N GLU A 104 -9.88 7.63 -15.12
CA GLU A 104 -8.42 7.45 -15.11
C GLU A 104 -7.99 5.96 -15.03
N GLY A 105 -8.96 5.04 -15.05
CA GLY A 105 -8.77 3.59 -14.96
C GLY A 105 -8.64 3.06 -13.52
N PHE A 106 -8.82 3.92 -12.51
CA PHE A 106 -8.71 3.53 -11.11
C PHE A 106 -10.02 2.94 -10.56
N GLU A 107 -9.91 1.76 -9.96
CA GLU A 107 -10.97 1.06 -9.24
C GLU A 107 -10.81 1.25 -7.73
N PRO A 108 -11.90 1.48 -6.98
CA PRO A 108 -11.84 1.54 -5.52
C PRO A 108 -11.57 0.15 -4.93
N VAL A 109 -10.64 0.09 -3.97
CA VAL A 109 -10.24 -1.17 -3.30
C VAL A 109 -10.74 -1.19 -1.87
N SER A 110 -10.44 -0.15 -1.10
CA SER A 110 -10.80 -0.07 0.31
C SER A 110 -10.70 1.36 0.85
N VAL A 111 -11.23 1.56 2.05
CA VAL A 111 -11.07 2.78 2.84
C VAL A 111 -10.37 2.41 4.15
N SER A 112 -9.34 3.14 4.53
CA SER A 112 -8.61 2.92 5.78
C SER A 112 -9.42 3.41 6.99
N LEU A 113 -9.02 2.96 8.19
CA LEU A 113 -9.62 3.45 9.44
C LEU A 113 -9.48 4.97 9.64
N ASN A 114 -8.49 5.59 8.98
CA ASN A 114 -8.26 7.04 9.01
C ASN A 114 -8.98 7.78 7.87
N GLY A 115 -9.87 7.09 7.13
CA GLY A 115 -10.63 7.67 6.03
C GLY A 115 -9.82 7.86 4.73
N LEU A 116 -8.70 7.16 4.56
CA LEU A 116 -7.94 7.20 3.30
C LEU A 116 -8.55 6.23 2.28
N TYR A 117 -8.81 6.72 1.07
CA TYR A 117 -9.34 5.92 -0.02
C TYR A 117 -8.19 5.28 -0.79
N ILE A 118 -8.26 3.98 -1.01
CA ILE A 118 -7.25 3.21 -1.73
C ILE A 118 -7.85 2.78 -3.07
N PHE A 119 -7.17 3.14 -4.14
CA PHE A 119 -7.53 2.79 -5.51
C PHE A 119 -6.43 1.96 -6.16
N ARG A 120 -6.79 1.19 -7.17
CA ARG A 120 -5.83 0.47 -8.03
C ARG A 120 -6.21 0.57 -9.50
N ARG A 121 -5.25 0.45 -10.40
CA ARG A 121 -5.49 0.22 -11.82
C ARG A 121 -4.50 -0.77 -12.39
N ALA A 122 -4.86 -1.45 -13.47
CA ALA A 122 -3.88 -2.22 -14.24
C ALA A 122 -2.85 -1.26 -14.87
N LYS A 123 -1.59 -1.65 -14.81
CA LYS A 123 -0.45 -0.92 -15.38
C LYS A 123 -0.37 -1.09 -16.89
#